data_AF-A0A1M6P2X2-F1
#
_entry.id   AF-A0A1M6P2X2-F1
#
_cell.length_a   1.000
_cell.length_b   1.000
_cell.length_c   1.000
_cell.angle_alpha   90.00
_cell.angle_beta   90.00
_cell.angle_gamma   90.00
#
_symmetry.space_group_name_H-M   'P 1'
#
loop_
_entity.id
_entity.type
_entity.pdbx_description
1 polymer ?
#
loop_
_entity_poly.entity_id
_entity_poly.type
_entity_poly.pdbx_seq_one_letter_code
_entity_poly.pdbx_strand_id
1 'polypeptide(L)' 'MAVINRKFYWSSRGPARADEDSWCLVFDTETRRLLVRHEWQASGHNGLDELPVAEFLEPDGAAQTALIDSLFRVPADA' A
#
# COMPACT_ATOMS: atom_id res chain seq x y z
N MET A 1 19.04 0.95 -8.16
CA MET A 1 17.74 0.77 -7.49
C MET A 1 17.33 2.03 -6.75
N ALA A 2 16.92 3.06 -7.49
CA ALA A 2 16.14 4.15 -6.90
C ALA A 2 14.68 3.70 -6.90
N VAL A 3 14.17 3.29 -5.74
CA VAL A 3 12.76 2.95 -5.55
C VAL A 3 12.13 4.07 -4.72
N ILE A 4 11.05 4.65 -5.24
CA ILE A 4 10.27 5.61 -4.46
C ILE A 4 9.21 4.79 -3.74
N ASN A 5 9.31 4.71 -2.42
CA ASN A 5 8.35 4.02 -1.58
C ASN A 5 7.52 5.03 -0.80
N ARG A 6 6.19 4.99 -0.97
CA ARG A 6 5.25 5.85 -0.25
C ARG A 6 4.19 4.98 0.43
N LYS A 7 4.20 4.96 1.76
CA LYS A 7 3.11 4.37 2.56
C LYS A 7 1.83 5.19 2.39
N PHE A 8 0.73 4.53 2.03
CA PHE A 8 -0.57 5.20 1.80
C PHE A 8 -1.67 4.67 2.72
N TYR A 9 -1.55 3.44 3.22
CA TYR A 9 -2.54 2.86 4.11
C TYR A 9 -1.86 2.04 5.20
N TRP A 10 -2.46 2.09 6.39
CA TRP A 10 -2.07 1.31 7.53
C TRP A 10 -3.30 1.03 8.38
N SER A 11 -3.44 -0.22 8.79
CA SER A 11 -4.49 -0.65 9.68
C SER A 11 -3.89 -1.57 10.74
N SER A 12 -4.45 -1.49 11.95
CA SER A 12 -4.16 -2.43 13.03
C SER A 12 -5.44 -3.18 13.36
N ARG A 13 -5.42 -4.52 13.24
CA ARG A 13 -6.57 -5.37 13.53
C ARG A 13 -6.39 -6.04 14.90
N GLY A 14 -6.49 -5.27 15.99
CA GLY A 14 -6.65 -5.86 17.32
C GLY A 14 -6.06 -5.03 18.48
N PRO A 15 -6.32 -5.47 19.73
CA PRO A 15 -5.77 -4.83 20.94
C PRO A 15 -4.27 -5.12 21.14
N ALA A 16 -3.71 -6.11 20.42
CA ALA A 16 -2.29 -6.41 20.41
C ALA A 16 -1.64 -5.79 19.17
N ARG A 17 -0.45 -5.22 19.33
CA ARG A 17 0.45 -4.77 18.24
C ARG A 17 0.84 -5.88 17.23
N ALA A 18 0.28 -7.08 17.34
CA ALA A 18 0.67 -8.25 16.57
C ALA A 18 0.00 -8.35 15.19
N ASP A 19 -1.05 -7.56 14.95
CA ASP A 19 -1.86 -7.63 13.73
C ASP A 19 -1.78 -6.30 12.97
N GLU A 20 -0.64 -6.05 12.34
CA GLU A 20 -0.37 -4.84 11.56
C GLU A 20 -0.51 -5.13 10.06
N ASP A 21 -1.18 -4.24 9.36
CA ASP A 21 -1.42 -4.33 7.92
C ASP A 21 -0.98 -3.01 7.27
N SER A 22 0.11 -3.02 6.53
CA SER A 22 0.73 -1.86 5.90
C SER A 22 0.71 -1.99 4.39
N TRP A 23 0.33 -0.92 3.70
CA TRP A 23 0.35 -0.85 2.25
C TRP A 23 1.18 0.34 1.76
N CYS A 24 2.04 0.04 0.81
CA CYS A 24 2.99 0.98 0.24
C CYS A 24 2.91 0.98 -1.27
N LEU A 25 2.99 2.18 -1.86
CA LEU A 25 3.15 2.35 -3.30
C LEU A 25 4.64 2.41 -3.60
N VAL A 26 5.11 1.51 -4.46
CA VAL A 26 6.51 1.39 -4.85
C VAL A 26 6.61 1.75 -6.33
N PHE A 27 7.32 2.84 -6.64
CA PHE A 27 7.68 3.18 -8.01
C PHE A 27 9.11 2.75 -8.27
N ASP A 28 9.26 1.77 -9.15
CA ASP A 28 10.55 1.33 -9.65
C ASP A 28 10.98 2.27 -10.78
N THR A 29 12.02 3.08 -10.53
CA THR A 29 12.48 4.09 -11.49
C THR A 29 13.22 3.48 -12.69
N GLU A 30 13.74 2.26 -12.55
CA GLU A 30 14.53 1.58 -13.59
C GLU A 30 13.62 1.01 -14.68
N THR A 31 12.57 0.30 -14.27
CA THR A 31 11.55 -0.30 -15.14
C THR A 31 10.35 0.61 -15.38
N ARG A 32 10.28 1.74 -14.66
CA ARG A 32 9.17 2.72 -14.67
C ARG A 32 7.82 2.07 -14.33
N ARG A 33 7.84 1.10 -13.42
CA ARG A 33 6.65 0.35 -13.00
C ARG A 33 6.18 0.83 -11.64
N LEU A 34 4.86 0.92 -11.50
CA LEU A 34 4.20 1.21 -10.25
C LEU A 34 3.64 -0.09 -9.67
N LEU A 35 4.12 -0.43 -8.49
CA LEU A 35 3.80 -1.63 -7.74
C LEU A 35 3.15 -1.23 -6.42
N VAL A 36 2.35 -2.13 -5.88
CA VAL A 36 1.80 -2.04 -4.54
C VAL A 36 2.43 -3.14 -3.72
N ARG A 37 2.98 -2.77 -2.57
CA ARG A 37 3.56 -3.68 -1.60
C ARG A 37 2.62 -3.78 -0.40
N HIS A 38 2.15 -4.98 -0.14
CA HIS A 38 1.36 -5.34 1.02
C HIS A 38 2.26 -6.04 2.02
N GLU A 39 2.35 -5.49 3.23
CA GLU A 39 3.10 -6.08 4.32
C GLU A 39 2.14 -6.30 5.50
N TRP A 40 2.00 -7.54 5.94
CA TRP A 40 1.17 -7.86 7.09
C TRP A 40 1.95 -8.66 8.12
N GLN A 41 1.60 -8.41 9.36
CA GLN A 41 1.99 -9.20 10.51
C GLN A 41 0.71 -9.65 11.17
N ALA A 42 0.63 -10.93 11.51
CA ALA A 42 -0.39 -11.56 12.31
C ALA A 42 0.30 -12.42 13.37
N SER A 43 -0.41 -12.79 14.43
CA SER A 43 0.14 -13.62 15.52
C SER A 43 0.87 -14.89 15.00
N GLY A 44 2.21 -14.82 14.94
CA GLY A 44 3.09 -15.90 14.47
C GLY A 44 3.33 -15.98 12.96
N HIS A 45 2.73 -15.11 12.15
CA HIS A 45 2.86 -15.11 10.69
C HIS A 45 3.10 -13.71 10.15
N ASN A 46 4.15 -13.53 9.36
CA ASN A 46 4.35 -12.34 8.56
C ASN A 46 4.30 -12.69 7.08
N GLY A 47 3.89 -11.73 6.27
CA GLY A 47 3.92 -11.87 4.82
C GLY A 47 4.18 -10.54 4.15
N LEU A 48 4.77 -10.65 2.97
CA LEU A 48 5.03 -9.53 2.08
C LEU A 48 4.63 -9.99 0.69
N ASP A 49 3.77 -9.21 0.05
CA ASP A 49 3.33 -9.42 -1.32
C ASP A 49 3.56 -8.15 -2.14
N GLU A 50 3.97 -8.32 -3.39
CA GLU A 50 4.19 -7.24 -4.34
C GLU A 50 3.41 -7.53 -5.61
N LEU A 51 2.49 -6.64 -5.95
CA LEU A 51 1.62 -6.78 -7.10
C LEU A 51 1.61 -5.50 -7.93
N PRO A 52 1.40 -5.57 -9.26
CA PRO A 52 1.28 -4.39 -10.09
C PRO A 52 0.06 -3.56 -9.66
N VAL A 53 0.18 -2.23 -9.71
CA VAL A 53 -0.92 -1.33 -9.33
C VAL A 53 -2.21 -1.61 -10.11
N ALA A 54 -2.09 -2.07 -11.36
CA ALA A 54 -3.24 -2.42 -12.18
C ALA A 54 -4.05 -3.58 -11.58
N GLU A 55 -3.38 -4.63 -11.10
CA GLU A 55 -3.99 -5.79 -10.45
C GLU A 55 -4.58 -5.41 -9.09
N PHE A 56 -3.87 -4.57 -8.33
CA PHE A 56 -4.37 -4.06 -7.05
C PHE A 56 -5.65 -3.22 -7.19
N LEU A 57 -5.85 -2.56 -8.34
CA LEU A 57 -7.03 -1.74 -8.61
C LEU A 57 -8.24 -2.54 -9.08
N GLU A 58 -8.10 -3.83 -9.40
CA GLU A 58 -9.22 -4.69 -9.81
C GLU A 58 -10.22 -4.98 -8.66
N PRO A 59 -9.77 -5.38 -7.45
CA PRO A 59 -10.67 -5.59 -6.32
C PRO A 59 -11.05 -4.28 -5.61
N ASP A 60 -12.32 -4.17 -5.21
CA ASP A 60 -12.79 -3.09 -4.34
C ASP A 60 -12.41 -3.36 -2.87
N GLY A 61 -11.93 -2.32 -2.17
CA GLY A 61 -11.60 -2.44 -0.75
C GLY A 61 -11.02 -1.19 -0.11
N ALA A 62 -10.94 -1.19 1.22
CA ALA A 62 -10.49 -0.04 2.00
C ALA A 62 -9.08 0.46 1.63
N ALA A 63 -8.14 -0.46 1.33
CA ALA A 63 -6.80 -0.11 0.89
C ALA A 63 -6.81 0.51 -0.52
N GLN A 64 -7.64 -0.01 -1.43
CA GLN A 64 -7.80 0.52 -2.79
C GLN A 64 -8.39 1.94 -2.76
N THR A 65 -9.45 2.16 -1.96
CA THR A 65 -10.01 3.50 -1.72
C THR A 65 -8.97 4.47 -1.16
N ALA A 66 -8.16 4.03 -0.18
CA ALA A 66 -7.11 4.88 0.40
C ALA A 66 -6.00 5.21 -0.60
N LEU A 67 -5.65 4.30 -1.51
CA LEU A 67 -4.71 4.59 -2.60
C LEU A 67 -5.28 5.65 -3.55
N ILE A 68 -6.53 5.47 -3.99
CA ILE A 68 -7.21 6.43 -4.87
C ILE A 68 -7.29 7.80 -4.21
N ASP A 69 -7.70 7.89 -2.94
CA ASP A 69 -7.67 9.14 -2.19
C ASP A 69 -6.26 9.72 -2.16
N SER A 70 -5.23 8.95 -1.82
CA SER A 70 -3.85 9.45 -1.77
C SER A 70 -3.30 9.92 -3.13
N LEU A 71 -3.77 9.37 -4.25
CA LEU A 71 -3.35 9.73 -5.61
C LEU A 71 -4.09 10.95 -6.14
N PHE A 72 -5.38 11.06 -5.82
CA PHE A 72 -6.28 12.08 -6.36
C PHE A 72 -6.68 13.14 -5.34
N ARG A 73 -6.09 13.13 -4.14
CA ARG A 73 -6.21 14.22 -3.18
C ARG A 73 -5.64 15.48 -3.80
N VAL A 74 -6.53 16.24 -4.43
CA VAL A 74 -6.28 17.61 -4.85
C VAL A 74 -5.94 18.38 -3.58
N PRO A 75 -4.75 18.99 -3.46
CA PRO A 75 -4.54 19.96 -2.39
C PRO A 75 -5.58 21.06 -2.61
N ALA A 76 -6.51 21.18 -1.67
CA ALA A 76 -7.43 22.32 -1.60
C ALA A 76 -6.64 23.53 -1.10
N ASP A 77 -5.63 23.97 -1.84
CA ASP A 77 -4.94 25.23 -1.62
C ASP A 77 -4.21 25.62 -2.92
N ALA A 78 -4.82 26.56 -3.64
CA ALA A 78 -4.23 27.34 -4.73
C ALA A 78 -4.76 28.77 -4.61
#